data_AF-A0A7X8QJU8-F1
#
_entry.id   AF-A0A7X8QJU8-F1
#
_cell.length_a   1.000
_cell.length_b   1.000
_cell.length_c   1.000
_cell.angle_alpha   90.00
_cell.angle_beta   90.00
_cell.angle_gamma   90.00
#
_symmetry.space_group_name_H-M   'P 1'
#
loop_
_entity.id
_entity.type
_entity.pdbx_description
1 polymer ?
#
loop_
_entity_poly.entity_id
_entity_poly.type
_entity_poly.pdbx_seq_one_letter_code
_entity_poly.pdbx_strand_id
1 'polypeptide(L)'
;MPLGISFYTFQLISYAVDVYRGKIKAEKNLIDFALFMSFFPYVISGPISRGADILPQIKAKRTLDVEQWTAGGKLLLLGCFKKVVVADTIAPFVDYMYADYDLHGYQGGTLIILVVLYAIQLYADFSGYSDMASGAAQMLGFKLRANFVAPYLTKSFSQFWNHWHITLGHWLKDYVYIPLGGNRKGVKRKCINLFLVFVISGIWHGSTWSFVLWGMMHGCFRVVEELIQRCFPGTHKAVESQGTENSKRSFWFVTKSIAKWLVVQSLVAYAWILFRADSVRRFLAMTRQMFNFESWRTTLNNISDIFLLTYNESASIATLFKWSLIASIICLIYIDIKEFRSIPDVRIYRDRTTIFSLSKKWLRYGCYFIIILWIVLIYWFQNSIVGQTSSFIYFQF
;
A
#
# COMPACT_ATOMS: atom_id res chain seq x y z
N MET A 1 22.07 3.62 6.63
CA MET A 1 21.68 2.83 7.82
C MET A 1 21.57 1.35 7.44
N PRO A 2 21.71 0.38 8.36
CA PRO A 2 21.57 -1.03 8.04
C PRO A 2 20.18 -1.32 7.46
N LEU A 3 20.12 -2.07 6.36
CA LEU A 3 18.86 -2.46 5.73
C LEU A 3 17.95 -3.19 6.75
N GLY A 4 16.68 -2.81 6.83
CA GLY A 4 15.70 -3.46 7.73
C GLY A 4 15.76 -3.05 9.21
N ILE A 5 16.64 -2.12 9.63
CA ILE A 5 16.73 -1.66 11.03
C ILE A 5 15.40 -1.23 11.62
N SER A 6 14.60 -0.56 10.82
CA SER A 6 13.28 -0.10 11.18
C SER A 6 12.33 -1.26 11.55
N PHE A 7 12.31 -2.33 10.74
CA PHE A 7 11.37 -3.45 10.91
C PHE A 7 11.77 -4.36 12.06
N TYR A 8 13.03 -4.75 12.16
CA TYR A 8 13.44 -5.62 13.27
C TYR A 8 13.38 -4.88 14.61
N THR A 9 13.51 -3.55 14.64
CA THR A 9 13.27 -2.76 15.87
C THR A 9 11.82 -2.92 16.35
N PHE A 10 10.83 -2.85 15.46
CA PHE A 10 9.44 -3.13 15.84
C PHE A 10 9.24 -4.55 16.35
N GLN A 11 9.91 -5.53 15.73
CA GLN A 11 9.86 -6.93 16.17
C GLN A 11 10.45 -7.07 17.58
N LEU A 12 11.63 -6.52 17.83
CA LEU A 12 12.29 -6.54 19.14
C LEU A 12 11.44 -5.88 20.23
N ILE A 13 10.92 -4.67 19.97
CA ILE A 13 10.06 -3.97 20.94
C ILE A 13 8.80 -4.80 21.21
N SER A 14 8.13 -5.30 20.16
CA SER A 14 6.91 -6.10 20.33
C SER A 14 7.17 -7.37 21.14
N TYR A 15 8.28 -8.06 20.86
CA TYR A 15 8.71 -9.26 21.55
C TYR A 15 9.01 -8.99 23.02
N ALA A 16 9.85 -7.99 23.31
CA ALA A 16 10.22 -7.62 24.68
C ALA A 16 8.99 -7.22 25.52
N VAL A 17 8.10 -6.40 24.94
CA VAL A 17 6.86 -5.97 25.61
C VAL A 17 5.89 -7.13 25.84
N ASP A 18 5.73 -8.03 24.88
CA ASP A 18 4.81 -9.16 25.03
C ASP A 18 5.33 -10.23 26.00
N VAL A 19 6.66 -10.42 26.09
CA VAL A 19 7.29 -11.23 27.15
C VAL A 19 7.08 -10.58 28.52
N TYR A 20 7.37 -9.27 28.64
CA TYR A 20 7.17 -8.52 29.88
C TYR A 20 5.72 -8.57 30.38
N ARG A 21 4.75 -8.49 29.46
CA ARG A 21 3.32 -8.59 29.77
C ARG A 21 2.81 -10.03 29.96
N GLY A 22 3.69 -11.03 29.86
CA GLY A 22 3.33 -12.44 30.01
C GLY A 22 2.43 -13.01 28.91
N LYS A 23 2.31 -12.33 27.75
CA LYS A 23 1.51 -12.83 26.62
C LYS A 23 2.18 -13.98 25.89
N ILE A 24 3.51 -13.95 25.83
CA ILE A 24 4.34 -15.04 25.30
C ILE A 24 5.45 -15.35 26.29
N LYS A 25 5.95 -16.59 26.27
CA LYS A 25 7.15 -16.96 27.03
C LYS A 25 8.40 -16.50 26.27
N ALA A 26 9.43 -16.12 27.02
CA ALA A 26 10.74 -15.87 26.44
C ALA A 26 11.26 -17.13 25.73
N GLU A 27 11.85 -16.94 24.56
CA GLU A 27 12.46 -17.99 23.75
C GLU A 27 13.82 -18.29 24.37
N LYS A 28 14.05 -19.56 24.66
CA LYS A 28 15.31 -20.01 25.29
C LYS A 28 16.28 -20.57 24.26
N ASN A 29 15.78 -20.97 23.09
CA ASN A 29 16.61 -21.44 22.00
C ASN A 29 17.11 -20.26 21.16
N LEU A 30 18.42 -20.01 21.19
CA LEU A 30 19.04 -18.92 20.44
C LEU A 30 18.83 -19.05 18.92
N ILE A 31 18.80 -20.27 18.38
CA ILE A 31 18.62 -20.52 16.95
C ILE A 31 17.19 -20.16 16.53
N ASP A 32 16.18 -20.58 17.31
CA ASP A 32 14.78 -20.24 17.02
C ASP A 32 14.55 -18.72 17.09
N PHE A 33 15.17 -18.07 18.09
CA PHE A 33 15.11 -16.62 18.22
C PHE A 33 15.83 -15.90 17.06
N ALA A 34 17.03 -16.35 16.70
CA ALA A 34 17.77 -15.79 15.57
C ALA A 34 16.99 -15.95 14.27
N LEU A 35 16.41 -17.14 14.01
CA LEU A 35 15.57 -17.37 12.84
C LEU A 35 14.34 -16.46 12.82
N PHE A 36 13.69 -16.24 13.96
CA PHE A 36 12.57 -15.29 14.05
C PHE A 36 13.01 -13.87 13.66
N MET A 37 14.15 -13.41 14.17
CA MET A 37 14.65 -12.06 13.94
C MET A 37 15.21 -11.86 12.53
N SER A 38 15.83 -12.88 11.94
CA SER A 38 16.54 -12.81 10.67
C SER A 38 15.82 -13.52 9.52
N PHE A 39 14.51 -13.78 9.65
CA PHE A 39 13.77 -14.50 8.62
C PHE A 39 13.71 -13.69 7.31
N PHE A 40 14.55 -14.09 6.35
CA PHE A 40 14.83 -13.32 5.14
C PHE A 40 13.59 -12.88 4.33
N PRO A 41 12.46 -13.63 4.28
CA PRO A 41 11.29 -13.20 3.52
C PRO A 41 10.69 -11.87 4.00
N TYR A 42 10.81 -11.53 5.30
CA TYR A 42 10.23 -10.28 5.81
C TYR A 42 11.21 -9.32 6.49
N VAL A 43 12.47 -9.70 6.69
CA VAL A 43 13.41 -8.94 7.54
C VAL A 43 13.68 -7.51 7.05
N ILE A 44 13.64 -7.29 5.74
CA ILE A 44 14.01 -6.00 5.14
C ILE A 44 12.84 -5.01 5.21
N SER A 45 11.69 -5.37 4.66
CA SER A 45 10.50 -4.50 4.65
C SER A 45 9.18 -5.26 4.54
N GLY A 46 9.16 -6.52 5.00
CA GLY A 46 7.98 -7.36 4.90
C GLY A 46 6.94 -7.05 5.97
N PRO A 47 5.84 -7.82 6.01
CA PRO A 47 4.85 -7.69 7.06
C PRO A 47 5.50 -7.76 8.45
N ILE A 48 5.26 -6.76 9.30
CA ILE A 48 5.81 -6.70 10.66
C ILE A 48 5.24 -7.88 11.46
N SER A 49 6.09 -8.88 11.65
CA SER A 49 5.71 -10.15 12.25
C SER A 49 5.94 -10.14 13.75
N ARG A 50 5.12 -10.88 14.51
CA ARG A 50 5.21 -10.94 15.98
C ARG A 50 5.72 -12.30 16.43
N GLY A 51 6.41 -12.32 17.58
CA GLY A 51 6.89 -13.56 18.18
C GLY A 51 5.77 -14.57 18.43
N ALA A 52 4.59 -14.09 18.84
CA ALA A 52 3.40 -14.92 19.04
C ALA A 52 2.90 -15.62 17.76
N ASP A 53 3.13 -15.03 16.58
CA ASP A 53 2.70 -15.59 15.30
C ASP A 53 3.78 -16.51 14.70
N ILE A 54 5.05 -16.14 14.79
CA ILE A 54 6.14 -16.81 14.06
C ILE A 54 6.84 -17.90 14.87
N LEU A 55 7.11 -17.69 16.16
CA LEU A 55 7.85 -18.68 16.98
C LEU A 55 7.14 -20.05 17.02
N PRO A 56 5.81 -20.14 17.13
CA PRO A 56 5.12 -21.44 17.02
C PRO A 56 5.31 -22.10 15.65
N GLN A 57 5.34 -21.32 14.57
CA GLN A 57 5.56 -21.83 13.20
C GLN A 57 7.00 -22.28 12.97
N ILE A 58 7.98 -21.65 13.64
CA ILE A 58 9.38 -22.10 13.64
C ILE A 58 9.51 -23.50 14.26
N LYS A 59 8.83 -23.71 15.39
CA LYS A 59 8.89 -24.96 16.17
C LYS A 59 8.03 -26.09 15.59
N ALA A 60 7.03 -25.75 14.77
CA ALA A 60 6.19 -26.73 14.12
C ALA A 60 7.01 -27.57 13.12
N LYS A 61 6.72 -28.88 13.07
CA LYS A 61 7.30 -29.78 12.06
C LYS A 61 6.89 -29.31 10.67
N ARG A 62 7.86 -29.09 9.80
CA ARG A 62 7.62 -28.66 8.41
C ARG A 62 7.29 -29.86 7.53
N THR A 63 6.28 -29.71 6.71
CA THR A 63 5.88 -30.68 5.68
C THR A 63 5.80 -29.96 4.35
N LEU A 64 6.22 -30.63 3.26
CA LEU A 64 6.02 -30.10 1.93
C LEU A 64 4.55 -30.24 1.55
N ASP A 65 3.86 -29.12 1.48
CA ASP A 65 2.48 -29.01 1.03
C ASP A 65 2.46 -28.32 -0.35
N VAL A 66 2.05 -29.08 -1.37
CA VAL A 66 1.97 -28.61 -2.76
C VAL A 66 0.96 -27.48 -2.92
N GLU A 67 -0.14 -27.50 -2.16
CA GLU A 67 -1.14 -26.44 -2.19
C GLU A 67 -0.56 -25.15 -1.63
N GLN A 68 0.15 -25.24 -0.50
CA GLN A 68 0.84 -24.11 0.11
C GLN A 68 1.94 -23.54 -0.81
N TRP A 69 2.72 -24.41 -1.44
CA TRP A 69 3.77 -24.00 -2.38
C TRP A 69 3.17 -23.31 -3.61
N THR A 70 2.08 -23.86 -4.15
CA THR A 70 1.35 -23.26 -5.27
C THR A 70 0.73 -21.91 -4.91
N ALA A 71 0.14 -21.78 -3.73
CA ALA A 71 -0.42 -20.52 -3.25
C ALA A 71 0.69 -19.45 -3.08
N GLY A 72 1.83 -19.82 -2.50
CA GLY A 72 2.96 -18.92 -2.37
C GLY A 72 3.54 -18.49 -3.72
N GLY A 73 3.64 -19.41 -4.69
CA GLY A 73 4.06 -19.09 -6.06
C GLY A 73 3.13 -18.11 -6.78
N LYS A 74 1.81 -18.23 -6.56
CA LYS A 74 0.83 -17.26 -7.09
C LYS A 74 0.97 -15.88 -6.45
N LEU A 75 1.25 -15.79 -5.15
CA LEU A 75 1.52 -14.52 -4.47
C LEU A 75 2.80 -13.87 -4.96
N LEU A 76 3.87 -14.65 -5.17
CA LEU A 76 5.09 -14.17 -5.80
C LEU A 76 4.82 -13.61 -7.20
N LEU A 77 4.09 -14.35 -8.03
CA LEU A 77 3.75 -13.89 -9.39
C LEU A 77 2.95 -12.59 -9.36
N LEU A 78 1.96 -12.47 -8.46
CA LEU A 78 1.17 -11.26 -8.29
C LEU A 78 2.04 -10.08 -7.80
N GLY A 79 2.93 -10.34 -6.85
CA GLY A 79 3.83 -9.31 -6.33
C GLY A 79 4.83 -8.82 -7.37
N CYS A 80 5.41 -9.74 -8.17
CA CYS A 80 6.26 -9.40 -9.31
C CYS A 80 5.50 -8.57 -10.36
N PHE A 81 4.25 -8.92 -10.66
CA PHE A 81 3.41 -8.12 -11.57
C PHE A 81 3.23 -6.69 -11.06
N LYS A 82 2.84 -6.52 -9.78
CA LYS A 82 2.66 -5.20 -9.17
C LYS A 82 3.96 -4.38 -9.20
N LYS A 83 5.10 -4.99 -8.87
CA LYS A 83 6.40 -4.31 -8.88
C LYS A 83 6.86 -3.97 -10.31
N VAL A 84 7.07 -4.98 -11.14
CA VAL A 84 7.75 -4.81 -12.44
C VAL A 84 6.82 -4.17 -13.47
N VAL A 85 5.58 -4.64 -13.59
CA VAL A 85 4.68 -4.22 -14.67
C VAL A 85 3.95 -2.92 -14.33
N VAL A 86 3.58 -2.71 -13.07
CA VAL A 86 2.88 -1.49 -12.64
C VAL A 86 3.86 -0.45 -12.11
N ALA A 87 4.52 -0.70 -10.98
CA ALA A 87 5.31 0.32 -10.29
C ALA A 87 6.53 0.78 -11.11
N ASP A 88 7.31 -0.15 -11.64
CA ASP A 88 8.54 0.19 -12.37
C ASP A 88 8.25 0.80 -13.76
N THR A 89 7.06 0.56 -14.33
CA THR A 89 6.60 1.28 -15.53
C THR A 89 6.17 2.71 -15.21
N ILE A 90 5.65 2.96 -14.01
CA ILE A 90 5.26 4.32 -13.59
C ILE A 90 6.49 5.12 -13.13
N ALA A 91 7.49 4.46 -12.55
CA ALA A 91 8.59 5.11 -11.85
C ALA A 91 9.38 6.12 -12.70
N PRO A 92 9.90 5.78 -13.90
CA PRO A 92 10.65 6.75 -14.71
C PRO A 92 9.81 7.98 -15.07
N PHE A 93 8.51 7.76 -15.31
CA PHE A 93 7.59 8.84 -15.69
C PHE A 93 7.32 9.77 -14.52
N VAL A 94 7.07 9.23 -13.32
CA VAL A 94 6.91 10.04 -12.11
C VAL A 94 8.20 10.78 -11.76
N ASP A 95 9.35 10.11 -11.86
CA ASP A 95 10.65 10.70 -11.55
C ASP A 95 10.98 11.86 -12.48
N TYR A 96 10.75 11.68 -13.79
CA TYR A 96 10.89 12.74 -14.78
C TYR A 96 9.96 13.91 -14.48
N MET A 97 8.68 13.65 -14.20
CA MET A 97 7.72 14.71 -13.87
C MET A 97 8.12 15.51 -12.63
N TYR A 98 8.63 14.86 -11.59
CA TYR A 98 9.11 15.57 -10.40
C TYR A 98 10.37 16.40 -10.67
N ALA A 99 11.31 15.87 -11.46
CA ALA A 99 12.53 16.59 -11.85
C ALA A 99 12.22 17.80 -12.76
N ASP A 100 11.34 17.61 -13.73
CA ASP A 100 10.93 18.66 -14.67
C ASP A 100 10.07 19.73 -14.00
N TYR A 101 9.23 19.34 -13.01
CA TYR A 101 8.54 20.31 -12.15
C TYR A 101 9.51 21.25 -11.43
N ASP A 102 10.65 20.75 -10.96
CA ASP A 102 11.62 21.58 -10.23
C ASP A 102 12.32 22.60 -11.15
N LEU A 103 12.36 22.34 -12.47
CA LEU A 103 12.96 23.21 -13.47
C LEU A 103 11.96 24.21 -14.08
N HIS A 104 10.78 23.72 -14.48
CA HIS A 104 9.84 24.47 -15.30
C HIS A 104 8.53 24.80 -14.57
N GLY A 105 8.24 24.08 -13.48
CA GLY A 105 6.95 24.14 -12.79
C GLY A 105 5.81 23.53 -13.63
N TYR A 106 4.77 23.07 -12.93
CA TYR A 106 3.53 22.58 -13.54
C TYR A 106 2.33 23.27 -12.92
N GLN A 107 1.23 23.30 -13.66
CA GLN A 107 -0.05 23.85 -13.22
C GLN A 107 -1.12 22.76 -13.16
N GLY A 108 -2.07 22.94 -12.24
CA GLY A 108 -3.38 22.28 -12.23
C GLY A 108 -3.37 20.78 -12.48
N GLY A 109 -3.95 20.38 -13.61
CA GLY A 109 -4.23 18.98 -13.96
C GLY A 109 -3.00 18.09 -14.06
N THR A 110 -1.85 18.62 -14.49
CA THR A 110 -0.60 17.84 -14.62
C THR A 110 -0.11 17.39 -13.24
N LEU A 111 -0.20 18.26 -12.24
CA LEU A 111 0.15 17.93 -10.85
C LEU A 111 -0.83 16.92 -10.24
N ILE A 112 -2.12 17.01 -10.57
CA ILE A 112 -3.11 16.01 -10.10
C ILE A 112 -2.76 14.63 -10.66
N ILE A 113 -2.44 14.53 -11.95
CA ILE A 113 -2.03 13.27 -12.58
C ILE A 113 -0.74 12.73 -11.95
N LEU A 114 0.26 13.60 -11.74
CA LEU A 114 1.51 13.23 -11.06
C LEU A 114 1.25 12.57 -9.70
N VAL A 115 0.40 13.20 -8.89
CA VAL A 115 0.09 12.73 -7.54
C VAL A 115 -0.68 11.42 -7.54
N VAL A 116 -1.62 11.24 -8.48
CA VAL A 116 -2.35 9.98 -8.66
C VAL A 116 -1.40 8.86 -9.11
N LEU A 117 -0.52 9.12 -10.07
CA LEU A 117 0.45 8.15 -10.54
C LEU A 117 1.43 7.75 -9.44
N TYR A 118 1.93 8.72 -8.67
CA TYR A 118 2.79 8.44 -7.52
C TYR A 118 2.06 7.59 -6.46
N ALA A 119 0.78 7.86 -6.18
CA ALA A 119 0.00 7.06 -5.24
C ALA A 119 -0.16 5.59 -5.71
N ILE A 120 -0.36 5.36 -7.02
CA ILE A 120 -0.42 4.02 -7.62
C ILE A 120 0.95 3.35 -7.56
N GLN A 121 2.01 4.08 -7.93
CA GLN A 121 3.40 3.60 -7.89
C GLN A 121 3.77 3.13 -6.48
N LEU A 122 3.55 3.99 -5.47
CA LEU A 122 3.83 3.69 -4.06
C LEU A 122 3.08 2.45 -3.57
N TYR A 123 1.81 2.31 -3.95
CA TYR A 123 1.02 1.14 -3.59
C TYR A 123 1.50 -0.13 -4.28
N ALA A 124 1.67 -0.10 -5.60
CA ALA A 124 2.05 -1.27 -6.37
C ALA A 124 3.46 -1.76 -5.99
N ASP A 125 4.39 -0.84 -5.72
CA ASP A 125 5.73 -1.15 -5.26
C ASP A 125 5.69 -1.85 -3.90
N PHE A 126 5.00 -1.27 -2.91
CA PHE A 126 5.04 -1.77 -1.54
C PHE A 126 4.13 -2.99 -1.31
N SER A 127 2.96 -2.99 -1.93
CA SER A 127 2.06 -4.15 -1.99
C SER A 127 2.73 -5.30 -2.73
N GLY A 128 3.40 -5.00 -3.85
CA GLY A 128 4.18 -5.99 -4.62
C GLY A 128 5.27 -6.65 -3.78
N TYR A 129 6.08 -5.85 -3.07
CA TYR A 129 7.07 -6.36 -2.12
C TYR A 129 6.44 -7.27 -1.06
N SER A 130 5.37 -6.79 -0.41
CA SER A 130 4.70 -7.52 0.68
C SER A 130 4.12 -8.86 0.21
N ASP A 131 3.64 -8.91 -1.03
CA ASP A 131 3.08 -10.10 -1.66
C ASP A 131 4.18 -11.13 -1.99
N MET A 132 5.32 -10.67 -2.52
CA MET A 132 6.48 -11.52 -2.76
C MET A 132 7.05 -12.08 -1.45
N ALA A 133 7.19 -11.24 -0.42
CA ALA A 133 7.61 -11.64 0.92
C ALA A 133 6.68 -12.72 1.50
N SER A 134 5.36 -12.51 1.40
CA SER A 134 4.35 -13.46 1.88
C SER A 134 4.36 -14.76 1.08
N GLY A 135 4.55 -14.68 -0.24
CA GLY A 135 4.62 -15.84 -1.12
C GLY A 135 5.84 -16.72 -0.85
N ALA A 136 7.02 -16.10 -0.71
CA ALA A 136 8.25 -16.80 -0.35
C ALA A 136 8.15 -17.46 1.03
N ALA A 137 7.62 -16.74 2.03
CA ALA A 137 7.37 -17.29 3.36
C ALA A 137 6.40 -18.48 3.30
N GLN A 138 5.32 -18.35 2.52
CA GLN A 138 4.32 -19.40 2.36
C GLN A 138 4.91 -20.67 1.75
N MET A 139 5.74 -20.56 0.71
CA MET A 139 6.45 -21.71 0.12
C MET A 139 7.40 -22.41 1.12
N LEU A 140 7.90 -21.69 2.12
CA LEU A 140 8.74 -22.23 3.20
C LEU A 140 7.94 -22.78 4.40
N GLY A 141 6.61 -22.81 4.31
CA GLY A 141 5.73 -23.30 5.38
C GLY A 141 5.23 -22.21 6.34
N PHE A 142 5.57 -20.94 6.14
CA PHE A 142 5.20 -19.83 7.03
C PHE A 142 4.01 -19.02 6.49
N LYS A 143 3.04 -18.73 7.35
CA LYS A 143 1.90 -17.87 7.04
C LYS A 143 2.16 -16.48 7.62
N LEU A 144 2.31 -15.49 6.73
CA LEU A 144 2.44 -14.08 7.08
C LEU A 144 1.11 -13.35 6.90
N ARG A 145 0.87 -12.31 7.72
CA ARG A 145 -0.31 -11.46 7.60
C ARG A 145 -0.22 -10.62 6.33
N ALA A 146 -1.35 -10.40 5.67
CA ALA A 146 -1.42 -9.44 4.57
C ALA A 146 -1.08 -8.03 5.08
N ASN A 147 -0.25 -7.30 4.32
CA ASN A 147 0.09 -5.92 4.64
C ASN A 147 -0.78 -4.91 3.88
N PHE A 148 -1.34 -5.32 2.74
CA PHE A 148 -2.25 -4.53 1.92
C PHE A 148 -3.43 -5.37 1.44
N VAL A 149 -4.60 -4.72 1.39
CA VAL A 149 -5.84 -5.28 0.80
C VAL A 149 -6.59 -4.14 0.12
N ALA A 150 -6.43 -3.94 -1.20
CA ALA A 150 -7.16 -2.94 -2.00
C ALA A 150 -7.53 -1.60 -1.29
N PRO A 151 -6.56 -0.87 -0.68
CA PRO A 151 -6.82 0.29 0.17
C PRO A 151 -7.53 1.44 -0.56
N TYR A 152 -7.26 1.60 -1.86
CA TYR A 152 -7.86 2.64 -2.69
C TYR A 152 -9.34 2.38 -3.03
N LEU A 153 -9.94 1.26 -2.63
CA LEU A 153 -11.39 1.01 -2.75
C LEU A 153 -12.18 1.40 -1.50
N THR A 154 -11.48 1.78 -0.42
CA THR A 154 -12.09 2.14 0.86
C THR A 154 -12.76 3.52 0.82
N LYS A 155 -13.73 3.76 1.71
CA LYS A 155 -14.58 4.98 1.67
C LYS A 155 -14.48 5.83 2.94
N SER A 156 -13.53 5.51 3.80
CA SER A 156 -13.29 6.17 5.08
C SER A 156 -11.81 6.09 5.40
N PHE A 157 -11.26 7.08 6.10
CA PHE A 157 -9.86 7.09 6.50
C PHE A 157 -9.56 5.93 7.45
N SER A 158 -10.51 5.57 8.32
CA SER A 158 -10.40 4.39 9.18
C SER A 158 -10.25 3.11 8.37
N GLN A 159 -11.07 2.93 7.33
CA GLN A 159 -10.99 1.76 6.48
C GLN A 159 -9.68 1.76 5.69
N PHE A 160 -9.28 2.90 5.11
CA PHE A 160 -8.02 3.03 4.39
C PHE A 160 -6.83 2.52 5.23
N TRP A 161 -6.69 3.00 6.47
CA TRP A 161 -5.60 2.58 7.37
C TRP A 161 -5.73 1.16 7.92
N ASN A 162 -6.90 0.55 7.83
CA ASN A 162 -7.08 -0.88 8.11
C ASN A 162 -6.78 -1.77 6.89
N HIS A 163 -6.50 -1.18 5.72
CA HIS A 163 -6.21 -1.88 4.46
C HIS A 163 -4.84 -1.50 3.88
N TRP A 164 -4.22 -0.44 4.40
CA TRP A 164 -2.88 0.05 4.07
C TRP A 164 -1.91 -0.25 5.21
N HIS A 165 -0.78 -0.87 4.90
CA HIS A 165 0.29 -1.16 5.85
C HIS A 165 -0.22 -1.76 7.19
N ILE A 166 -1.08 -2.77 7.05
CA ILE A 166 -1.93 -3.34 8.11
C ILE A 166 -1.11 -3.79 9.33
N THR A 167 0.06 -4.39 9.09
CA THR A 167 0.90 -4.90 10.18
C THR A 167 1.48 -3.79 11.06
N LEU A 168 1.87 -2.66 10.47
CA LEU A 168 2.25 -1.45 11.21
C LEU A 168 1.05 -0.85 11.93
N GLY A 169 -0.10 -0.75 11.27
CA GLY A 169 -1.32 -0.24 11.90
C GLY A 169 -1.68 -1.03 13.17
N HIS A 170 -1.60 -2.36 13.10
CA HIS A 170 -1.79 -3.23 14.26
C HIS A 170 -0.70 -3.06 15.33
N TRP A 171 0.57 -2.90 14.93
CA TRP A 171 1.66 -2.64 15.85
C TRP A 171 1.43 -1.32 16.62
N LEU A 172 1.19 -0.22 15.91
CA LEU A 172 0.90 1.09 16.50
C LEU A 172 -0.33 1.03 17.41
N LYS A 173 -1.36 0.29 17.02
CA LYS A 173 -2.55 0.09 17.86
C LYS A 173 -2.20 -0.58 19.20
N ASP A 174 -1.46 -1.68 19.17
CA ASP A 174 -1.25 -2.53 20.35
C ASP A 174 -0.15 -2.03 21.28
N TYR A 175 0.86 -1.34 20.74
CA TYR A 175 2.03 -0.87 21.49
C TYR A 175 2.05 0.65 21.73
N VAL A 176 1.20 1.43 21.04
CA VAL A 176 1.10 2.89 21.26
C VAL A 176 -0.33 3.29 21.65
N TYR A 177 -1.31 3.04 20.80
CA TYR A 177 -2.69 3.53 20.99
C TYR A 177 -3.36 2.99 22.26
N ILE A 178 -3.35 1.66 22.46
CA ILE A 178 -3.97 1.00 23.61
C ILE A 178 -3.27 1.41 24.92
N PRO A 179 -1.92 1.42 25.01
CA PRO A 179 -1.21 1.93 26.18
C PRO A 179 -1.51 3.40 26.53
N LEU A 180 -1.77 4.28 25.55
CA LEU A 180 -2.22 5.66 25.78
C LEU A 180 -3.66 5.77 26.33
N GLY A 181 -4.31 4.64 26.60
CA GLY A 181 -5.67 4.55 27.14
C GLY A 181 -6.74 4.25 26.09
N GLY A 182 -6.36 4.13 24.81
CA GLY A 182 -7.27 3.81 23.71
C GLY A 182 -8.54 4.64 23.71
N ASN A 183 -9.69 3.98 23.78
CA ASN A 183 -11.02 4.61 23.82
C ASN A 183 -11.57 4.87 25.24
N ARG A 184 -10.81 4.54 26.30
CA ARG A 184 -11.36 4.41 27.67
C ARG A 184 -11.66 5.74 28.37
N LYS A 185 -11.00 6.85 27.99
CA LYS A 185 -11.13 8.16 28.65
C LYS A 185 -11.91 9.18 27.81
N GLY A 186 -12.96 8.72 27.12
CA GLY A 186 -13.86 9.58 26.34
C GLY A 186 -13.31 10.10 25.01
N VAL A 187 -14.11 10.93 24.34
CA VAL A 187 -13.90 11.38 22.95
C VAL A 187 -12.63 12.19 22.78
N LYS A 188 -12.41 13.15 23.68
CA LYS A 188 -11.25 14.05 23.63
C LYS A 188 -9.94 13.25 23.70
N ARG A 189 -9.85 12.30 24.64
CA ARG A 189 -8.67 11.44 24.75
C ARG A 189 -8.51 10.54 23.52
N LYS A 190 -9.62 9.96 23.00
CA LYS A 190 -9.59 9.19 21.76
C LYS A 190 -9.02 10.00 20.60
N CYS A 191 -9.48 11.24 20.40
CA CYS A 191 -8.99 12.10 19.32
C CYS A 191 -7.51 12.45 19.47
N ILE A 192 -7.07 12.80 20.69
CA ILE A 192 -5.66 13.06 20.99
C ILE A 192 -4.82 11.81 20.70
N ASN A 193 -5.25 10.64 21.17
CA ASN A 193 -4.53 9.38 20.97
C ASN A 193 -4.45 9.01 19.48
N LEU A 194 -5.53 9.19 18.71
CA LEU A 194 -5.51 8.97 17.26
C LEU A 194 -4.51 9.91 16.57
N PHE A 195 -4.56 11.20 16.88
CA PHE A 195 -3.64 12.20 16.31
C PHE A 195 -2.18 11.87 16.64
N LEU A 196 -1.88 11.59 17.92
CA LEU A 196 -0.53 11.24 18.37
C LEU A 196 0.02 9.99 17.68
N VAL A 197 -0.81 8.96 17.49
CA VAL A 197 -0.37 7.74 16.79
C VAL A 197 0.08 8.04 15.35
N PHE A 198 -0.64 8.90 14.62
CA PHE A 198 -0.21 9.28 13.26
C PHE A 198 1.03 10.17 13.25
N VAL A 199 1.16 11.10 14.20
CA VAL A 199 2.39 11.92 14.32
C VAL A 199 3.60 11.04 14.64
N ILE A 200 3.47 10.08 15.56
CA ILE A 200 4.53 9.09 15.86
C ILE A 200 4.85 8.25 14.62
N SER A 201 3.83 7.84 13.85
CA SER A 201 4.02 7.15 12.58
C SER A 201 4.78 8.01 11.56
N GLY A 202 4.50 9.31 11.48
CA GLY A 202 5.24 10.25 10.64
C GLY A 202 6.69 10.37 11.05
N ILE A 203 6.97 10.59 12.34
CA ILE A 203 8.34 10.65 12.88
C ILE A 203 9.12 9.36 12.58
N TRP A 204 8.45 8.20 12.63
CA TRP A 204 9.07 6.92 12.28
C TRP A 204 9.50 6.83 10.81
N HIS A 205 8.76 7.46 9.89
CA HIS A 205 9.08 7.41 8.46
C HIS A 205 10.34 8.21 8.09
N GLY A 206 10.71 9.23 8.86
CA GLY A 206 11.94 9.97 8.64
C GLY A 206 12.04 11.24 9.48
N SER A 207 13.24 11.84 9.50
CA SER A 207 13.53 13.01 10.35
C SER A 207 13.16 14.35 9.73
N THR A 208 12.67 14.38 8.48
CA THR A 208 12.26 15.63 7.82
C THR A 208 10.88 16.08 8.31
N TRP A 209 10.65 17.40 8.28
CA TRP A 209 9.36 17.98 8.65
C TRP A 209 8.20 17.54 7.75
N SER A 210 8.48 17.09 6.52
CA SER A 210 7.45 16.60 5.61
C SER A 210 6.74 15.36 6.16
N PHE A 211 7.47 14.42 6.79
CA PHE A 211 6.87 13.23 7.39
C PHE A 211 6.06 13.55 8.66
N VAL A 212 6.53 14.50 9.48
CA VAL A 212 5.77 14.98 10.64
C VAL A 212 4.45 15.61 10.17
N LEU A 213 4.51 16.48 9.16
CA LEU A 213 3.33 17.13 8.59
C LEU A 213 2.37 16.11 7.98
N TRP A 214 2.89 15.06 7.33
CA TRP A 214 2.09 13.95 6.81
C TRP A 214 1.33 13.23 7.94
N GLY A 215 2.02 12.95 9.05
CA GLY A 215 1.42 12.35 10.23
C GLY A 215 0.33 13.25 10.83
N MET A 216 0.59 14.56 10.92
CA MET A 216 -0.41 15.53 11.36
C MET A 216 -1.64 15.55 10.44
N MET A 217 -1.46 15.53 9.12
CA MET A 217 -2.56 15.53 8.15
C MET A 217 -3.46 14.31 8.32
N HIS A 218 -2.90 13.10 8.35
CA HIS A 218 -3.68 11.89 8.55
C HIS A 218 -4.30 11.79 9.95
N GLY A 219 -3.60 12.30 10.97
CA GLY A 219 -4.16 12.46 12.31
C GLY A 219 -5.40 13.35 12.31
N CYS A 220 -5.33 14.51 11.65
CA CYS A 220 -6.47 15.42 11.48
C CYS A 220 -7.62 14.76 10.72
N PHE A 221 -7.34 14.06 9.60
CA PHE A 221 -8.37 13.35 8.85
C PHE A 221 -9.13 12.34 9.71
N ARG A 222 -8.42 11.60 10.57
CA ARG A 222 -9.02 10.60 11.46
C ARG A 222 -9.79 11.22 12.62
N VAL A 223 -9.32 12.34 13.17
CA VAL A 223 -10.06 13.09 14.21
C VAL A 223 -11.34 13.68 13.63
N VAL A 224 -11.26 14.33 12.46
CA VAL A 224 -12.44 14.90 11.78
C VAL A 224 -13.44 13.81 11.45
N GLU A 225 -12.98 12.67 10.91
CA GLU A 225 -13.86 11.52 10.64
C GLU A 225 -14.55 11.01 11.91
N GLU A 226 -13.82 10.87 13.03
CA GLU A 226 -14.39 10.46 14.32
C GLU A 226 -15.45 11.44 14.82
N LEU A 227 -15.23 12.75 14.68
CA LEU A 227 -16.18 13.78 15.08
C LEU A 227 -17.43 13.78 14.20
N ILE A 228 -17.25 13.69 12.87
CA ILE A 228 -18.37 13.58 11.92
C ILE A 228 -19.22 12.34 12.22
N GLN A 229 -18.59 11.18 12.47
CA GLN A 229 -19.31 9.95 12.78
C GLN A 229 -20.16 10.06 14.06
N ARG A 230 -19.72 10.87 15.03
CA ARG A 230 -20.46 11.11 16.28
C ARG A 230 -21.58 12.11 16.12
N CYS A 231 -21.37 13.17 15.35
CA CYS A 231 -22.41 14.16 15.05
C CYS A 231 -23.50 13.59 14.13
N PHE A 232 -23.14 12.62 13.27
CA PHE A 232 -24.05 12.01 12.29
C PHE A 232 -24.05 10.46 12.35
N PRO A 233 -24.50 9.86 13.47
CA PRO A 233 -24.39 8.42 13.73
C PRO A 233 -25.18 7.54 12.75
N GLY A 234 -26.19 8.10 12.08
CA GLY A 234 -27.01 7.40 11.08
C GLY A 234 -26.34 7.16 9.72
N THR A 235 -25.15 7.73 9.46
CA THR A 235 -24.52 7.69 8.12
C THR A 235 -23.56 6.50 7.90
N HIS A 236 -23.23 5.74 8.94
CA HIS A 236 -22.28 4.63 8.88
C HIS A 236 -22.88 3.28 9.28
N LYS A 237 -23.83 3.24 10.25
CA LYS A 237 -24.51 1.99 10.67
C LYS A 237 -25.34 1.33 9.55
N ALA A 238 -25.85 2.11 8.60
CA ALA A 238 -26.60 1.59 7.46
C ALA A 238 -25.74 0.91 6.37
N VAL A 239 -24.41 0.95 6.48
CA VAL A 239 -23.48 0.36 5.48
C VAL A 239 -22.86 -0.95 5.97
N GLU A 240 -22.79 -1.18 7.28
CA GLU A 240 -22.27 -2.43 7.87
C GLU A 240 -23.34 -3.50 8.12
N SER A 241 -24.63 -3.16 8.09
CA SER A 241 -25.70 -4.17 8.06
C SER A 241 -25.86 -4.76 6.65
N GLN A 242 -24.91 -5.60 6.23
CA GLN A 242 -25.17 -6.55 5.17
C GLN A 242 -26.14 -7.61 5.69
N GLY A 243 -27.37 -7.62 5.16
CA GLY A 243 -28.30 -8.69 5.47
C GLY A 243 -29.79 -8.37 5.36
N THR A 244 -30.22 -7.48 4.47
CA THR A 244 -31.60 -7.55 3.98
C THR A 244 -31.66 -7.13 2.52
N GLU A 245 -32.09 -8.10 1.70
CA GLU A 245 -32.49 -7.93 0.32
C GLU A 245 -33.55 -6.84 0.17
N ASN A 246 -33.61 -6.27 -1.04
CA ASN A 246 -34.62 -5.32 -1.49
C ASN A 246 -34.62 -3.93 -0.84
N SER A 247 -33.64 -3.11 -1.24
CA SER A 247 -33.93 -1.68 -1.38
C SER A 247 -33.28 -1.17 -2.65
N LYS A 248 -34.11 -0.66 -3.58
CA LYS A 248 -33.69 0.03 -4.79
C LYS A 248 -32.53 0.95 -4.42
N ARG A 249 -31.32 0.66 -4.90
CA ARG A 249 -30.15 1.53 -4.72
C ARG A 249 -30.49 2.86 -5.38
N SER A 250 -31.09 3.75 -4.60
CA SER A 250 -31.43 5.09 -5.05
C SER A 250 -30.15 5.72 -5.59
N PHE A 251 -30.25 6.37 -6.75
CA PHE A 251 -29.15 7.10 -7.38
C PHE A 251 -28.39 7.94 -6.35
N TRP A 252 -29.11 8.57 -5.41
CA TRP A 252 -28.57 9.34 -4.29
C TRP A 252 -27.66 8.58 -3.31
N PHE A 253 -27.89 7.28 -3.09
CA PHE A 253 -27.02 6.46 -2.25
C PHE A 253 -25.69 6.17 -2.96
N VAL A 254 -25.76 5.87 -4.27
CA VAL A 254 -24.57 5.61 -5.10
C VAL A 254 -23.73 6.88 -5.23
N THR A 255 -24.34 8.02 -5.54
CA THR A 255 -23.62 9.30 -5.67
C THR A 255 -22.96 9.73 -4.37
N LYS A 256 -23.65 9.62 -3.21
CA LYS A 256 -23.05 9.89 -1.90
C LYS A 256 -21.87 8.97 -1.61
N SER A 257 -21.97 7.69 -1.97
CA SER A 257 -20.88 6.74 -1.78
C SER A 257 -19.66 7.06 -2.66
N ILE A 258 -19.87 7.47 -3.91
CA ILE A 258 -18.79 7.86 -4.82
C ILE A 258 -18.15 9.16 -4.35
N ALA A 259 -18.95 10.14 -3.91
CA ALA A 259 -18.43 11.40 -3.37
C ALA A 259 -17.54 11.17 -2.13
N LYS A 260 -17.97 10.34 -1.18
CA LYS A 260 -17.14 9.96 -0.01
C LYS A 260 -15.83 9.31 -0.44
N TRP A 261 -15.90 8.37 -1.38
CA TRP A 261 -14.73 7.69 -1.92
C TRP A 261 -13.77 8.70 -2.55
N LEU A 262 -14.24 9.57 -3.45
CA LEU A 262 -13.44 10.62 -4.08
C LEU A 262 -12.76 11.53 -3.06
N VAL A 263 -13.49 11.99 -2.04
CA VAL A 263 -12.92 12.86 -1.00
C VAL A 263 -11.79 12.16 -0.24
N VAL A 264 -12.00 10.91 0.19
CA VAL A 264 -10.99 10.14 0.92
C VAL A 264 -9.76 9.90 0.04
N GLN A 265 -9.95 9.43 -1.20
CA GLN A 265 -8.84 9.12 -2.08
C GLN A 265 -8.06 10.38 -2.50
N SER A 266 -8.74 11.49 -2.77
CA SER A 266 -8.07 12.76 -3.09
C SER A 266 -7.26 13.31 -1.92
N LEU A 267 -7.77 13.24 -0.69
CA LEU A 267 -7.05 13.72 0.50
C LEU A 267 -5.87 12.80 0.87
N VAL A 268 -6.02 11.50 0.69
CA VAL A 268 -4.93 10.53 0.84
C VAL A 268 -3.84 10.80 -0.21
N ALA A 269 -4.22 10.92 -1.49
CA ALA A 269 -3.29 11.20 -2.58
C ALA A 269 -2.55 12.53 -2.35
N TYR A 270 -3.27 13.58 -1.95
CA TYR A 270 -2.69 14.87 -1.60
C TYR A 270 -1.67 14.77 -0.46
N ALA A 271 -1.93 13.97 0.57
CA ALA A 271 -0.97 13.74 1.65
C ALA A 271 0.32 13.05 1.15
N TRP A 272 0.23 12.17 0.14
CA TRP A 272 1.40 11.48 -0.42
C TRP A 272 2.43 12.42 -1.06
N ILE A 273 2.04 13.64 -1.45
CA ILE A 273 3.00 14.66 -1.94
C ILE A 273 4.15 14.84 -0.94
N LEU A 274 3.87 14.78 0.36
CA LEU A 274 4.87 14.99 1.42
C LEU A 274 5.94 13.89 1.48
N PHE A 275 5.67 12.69 0.93
CA PHE A 275 6.68 11.64 0.80
C PHE A 275 7.69 11.95 -0.31
N ARG A 276 7.28 12.69 -1.35
CA ARG A 276 8.14 12.93 -2.52
C ARG A 276 8.70 14.34 -2.59
N ALA A 277 8.02 15.32 -2.02
CA ALA A 277 8.37 16.73 -2.11
C ALA A 277 9.56 17.15 -1.24
N ASP A 278 10.20 16.26 -0.45
CA ASP A 278 11.42 16.46 0.37
C ASP A 278 11.47 17.64 1.38
N SER A 279 10.57 18.62 1.27
CA SER A 279 10.54 19.86 2.04
C SER A 279 9.13 20.45 2.09
N VAL A 280 8.84 21.16 3.18
CA VAL A 280 7.54 21.86 3.35
C VAL A 280 7.37 22.97 2.30
N ARG A 281 8.47 23.60 1.86
CA ARG A 281 8.44 24.66 0.85
C ARG A 281 7.98 24.11 -0.51
N ARG A 282 8.57 23.00 -0.96
CA ARG A 282 8.20 22.36 -2.24
C ARG A 282 6.75 21.85 -2.19
N PHE A 283 6.33 21.25 -1.07
CA PHE A 283 4.93 20.89 -0.85
C PHE A 283 3.98 22.09 -1.01
N LEU A 284 4.25 23.22 -0.34
CA LEU A 284 3.41 24.41 -0.44
C LEU A 284 3.39 25.01 -1.85
N ALA A 285 4.52 24.98 -2.57
CA ALA A 285 4.61 25.42 -3.96
C ALA A 285 3.73 24.55 -4.88
N MET A 286 3.83 23.23 -4.74
CA MET A 286 3.00 22.27 -5.48
C MET A 286 1.51 22.46 -5.17
N THR A 287 1.16 22.64 -3.89
CA THR A 287 -0.23 22.88 -3.46
C THR A 287 -0.80 24.14 -4.10
N ARG A 288 -0.05 25.25 -4.13
CA ARG A 288 -0.51 26.50 -4.75
C ARG A 288 -0.78 26.31 -6.25
N GLN A 289 0.14 25.65 -6.94
CA GLN A 289 0.01 25.42 -8.38
C GLN A 289 -1.09 24.42 -8.75
N MET A 290 -1.44 23.50 -7.85
CA MET A 290 -2.50 22.52 -8.07
C MET A 290 -3.89 23.15 -8.26
N PHE A 291 -4.11 24.36 -7.71
CA PHE A 291 -5.36 25.10 -7.86
C PHE A 291 -5.35 26.09 -9.05
N ASN A 292 -4.24 26.21 -9.77
CA ASN A 292 -4.15 26.99 -11.00
C ASN A 292 -4.58 26.10 -12.17
N PHE A 293 -5.84 26.21 -12.58
CA PHE A 293 -6.42 25.33 -13.58
C PHE A 293 -6.07 25.76 -15.00
N GLU A 294 -5.34 24.90 -15.71
CA GLU A 294 -5.22 24.94 -17.17
C GLU A 294 -6.33 24.12 -17.84
N SER A 295 -6.48 24.27 -19.17
CA SER A 295 -7.39 23.44 -19.93
C SER A 295 -6.96 21.97 -19.90
N TRP A 296 -7.93 21.04 -19.81
CA TRP A 296 -7.62 19.61 -19.81
C TRP A 296 -6.91 19.15 -21.10
N ARG A 297 -7.14 19.85 -22.22
CA ARG A 297 -6.42 19.62 -23.47
C ARG A 297 -4.93 19.91 -23.31
N THR A 298 -4.56 21.02 -22.67
CA THR A 298 -3.17 21.36 -22.36
C THR A 298 -2.55 20.32 -21.44
N THR A 299 -3.25 19.92 -20.38
CA THR A 299 -2.80 18.85 -19.48
C THR A 299 -2.52 17.54 -20.24
N LEU A 300 -3.44 17.09 -21.10
CA LEU A 300 -3.27 15.84 -21.85
C LEU A 300 -2.14 15.89 -22.88
N ASN A 301 -1.93 17.04 -23.51
CA ASN A 301 -0.79 17.26 -24.41
C ASN A 301 0.51 17.19 -23.63
N ASN A 302 0.63 17.96 -22.53
CA ASN A 302 1.82 17.97 -21.68
C ASN A 302 2.16 16.56 -21.17
N ILE A 303 1.17 15.80 -20.69
CA ILE A 303 1.38 14.42 -20.23
C ILE A 303 1.88 13.52 -21.35
N SER A 304 1.37 13.68 -22.57
CA SER A 304 1.83 12.88 -23.71
C SER A 304 3.25 13.25 -24.12
N ASP A 305 3.59 14.53 -24.11
CA ASP A 305 4.94 15.03 -24.43
C ASP A 305 5.96 14.58 -23.38
N ILE A 306 5.65 14.75 -22.10
CA ILE A 306 6.47 14.27 -20.97
C ILE A 306 6.68 12.75 -21.08
N PHE A 307 5.64 12.00 -21.48
CA PHE A 307 5.77 10.55 -21.63
C PHE A 307 6.74 10.19 -22.75
N LEU A 308 6.66 10.86 -23.90
CA LEU A 308 7.61 10.67 -25.00
C LEU A 308 9.04 11.02 -24.58
N LEU A 309 9.22 12.14 -23.87
CA LEU A 309 10.52 12.61 -23.38
C LEU A 309 11.14 11.65 -22.35
N THR A 310 10.31 11.08 -21.46
CA THR A 310 10.76 10.15 -20.41
C THR A 310 11.44 8.92 -21.02
N TYR A 311 10.88 8.38 -22.10
CA TYR A 311 11.35 7.13 -22.68
C TYR A 311 12.36 7.32 -23.81
N ASN A 312 12.57 8.55 -24.32
CA ASN A 312 13.58 8.92 -25.33
C ASN A 312 13.74 7.92 -26.49
N GLU A 313 12.63 7.31 -26.90
CA GLU A 313 12.59 6.20 -27.86
C GLU A 313 11.70 6.55 -29.05
N SER A 314 11.71 5.71 -30.09
CA SER A 314 10.80 5.86 -31.21
C SER A 314 9.35 6.01 -30.72
N ALA A 315 8.58 6.89 -31.36
CA ALA A 315 7.19 7.14 -30.97
C ALA A 315 6.34 5.85 -30.87
N SER A 316 6.68 4.82 -31.65
CA SER A 316 6.06 3.49 -31.59
C SER A 316 6.30 2.75 -30.26
N ILE A 317 7.52 2.75 -29.75
CA ILE A 317 7.89 2.07 -28.50
C ILE A 317 7.24 2.77 -27.30
N ALA A 318 7.34 4.11 -27.24
CA ALA A 318 6.67 4.88 -26.20
C ALA A 318 5.14 4.66 -26.23
N THR A 319 4.54 4.55 -27.41
CA THR A 319 3.11 4.24 -27.53
C THR A 319 2.77 2.86 -26.95
N LEU A 320 3.57 1.83 -27.20
CA LEU A 320 3.37 0.50 -26.60
C LEU A 320 3.45 0.56 -25.06
N PHE A 321 4.38 1.34 -24.51
CA PHE A 321 4.52 1.53 -23.06
C PHE A 321 3.33 2.24 -22.45
N LYS A 322 2.82 3.28 -23.10
CA LYS A 322 1.61 3.99 -22.67
C LYS A 322 0.43 3.02 -22.58
N TRP A 323 0.23 2.17 -23.60
CA TRP A 323 -0.83 1.16 -23.58
C TRP A 323 -0.60 0.05 -22.55
N SER A 324 0.64 -0.41 -22.39
CA SER A 324 1.02 -1.37 -21.34
C SER A 324 0.71 -0.79 -19.95
N LEU A 325 1.05 0.47 -19.69
CA LEU A 325 0.75 1.13 -18.43
C LEU A 325 -0.77 1.22 -18.17
N ILE A 326 -1.54 1.65 -19.17
CA ILE A 326 -3.01 1.71 -19.06
C ILE A 326 -3.58 0.32 -18.76
N ALA A 327 -3.13 -0.71 -19.50
CA ALA A 327 -3.56 -2.07 -19.29
C ALA A 327 -3.17 -2.58 -17.89
N SER A 328 -1.98 -2.26 -17.40
CA SER A 328 -1.50 -2.71 -16.09
C SER A 328 -2.30 -2.07 -14.93
N ILE A 329 -2.67 -0.79 -15.06
CA ILE A 329 -3.56 -0.09 -14.12
C ILE A 329 -4.96 -0.72 -14.13
N ILE A 330 -5.53 -1.01 -15.30
CA ILE A 330 -6.84 -1.68 -15.41
C ILE A 330 -6.81 -3.07 -14.76
N CYS A 331 -5.75 -3.85 -15.02
CA CYS A 331 -5.54 -5.15 -14.39
C CYS A 331 -5.41 -5.03 -12.86
N LEU A 332 -4.66 -4.05 -12.37
CA LEU A 332 -4.52 -3.80 -10.92
C LEU A 332 -5.86 -3.45 -10.28
N ILE A 333 -6.65 -2.57 -10.90
CA ILE A 333 -8.00 -2.22 -10.42
C ILE A 333 -8.91 -3.46 -10.38
N TYR A 334 -8.86 -4.30 -11.43
CA TYR A 334 -9.64 -5.54 -11.47
C TYR A 334 -9.24 -6.49 -10.34
N ILE A 335 -7.95 -6.67 -10.12
CA ILE A 335 -7.36 -7.46 -9.03
C ILE A 335 -7.85 -6.95 -7.67
N ASP A 336 -7.74 -5.64 -7.43
CA ASP A 336 -8.16 -5.01 -6.18
C ASP A 336 -9.67 -5.16 -5.96
N ILE A 337 -10.50 -5.02 -6.99
CA ILE A 337 -11.96 -5.23 -6.88
C ILE A 337 -12.27 -6.68 -6.49
N LYS A 338 -11.56 -7.66 -7.07
CA LYS A 338 -11.74 -9.07 -6.72
C LYS A 338 -11.30 -9.35 -5.29
N GLU A 339 -10.14 -8.83 -4.91
CA GLU A 339 -9.59 -8.98 -3.56
C GLU A 339 -10.54 -8.38 -2.52
N PHE A 340 -10.97 -7.14 -2.72
CA PHE A 340 -11.87 -6.41 -1.81
C PHE A 340 -13.23 -7.10 -1.61
N ARG A 341 -13.75 -7.78 -2.63
CA ARG A 341 -15.00 -8.57 -2.50
C ARG A 341 -14.80 -9.90 -1.79
N SER A 342 -13.59 -10.47 -1.86
CA SER A 342 -13.28 -11.79 -1.30
C SER A 342 -12.86 -11.75 0.17
N ILE A 343 -12.38 -10.60 0.65
CA ILE A 343 -11.86 -10.40 2.01
C ILE A 343 -12.74 -9.37 2.75
N PRO A 344 -13.90 -9.79 3.31
CA PRO A 344 -14.75 -8.89 4.09
C PRO A 344 -14.15 -8.54 5.47
N ASP A 345 -13.27 -9.37 6.02
CA ASP A 345 -12.49 -9.05 7.23
C ASP A 345 -11.00 -9.26 7.00
N VAL A 346 -10.26 -8.16 6.99
CA VAL A 346 -8.81 -8.07 6.80
C VAL A 346 -8.04 -8.74 7.95
N ARG A 347 -8.69 -9.00 9.08
CA ARG A 347 -8.07 -9.63 10.26
C ARG A 347 -7.88 -11.14 10.14
N ILE A 348 -8.53 -11.78 9.15
CA ILE A 348 -8.47 -13.22 8.96
C ILE A 348 -7.42 -13.56 7.90
N TYR A 349 -6.52 -14.48 8.21
CA TYR A 349 -5.62 -15.08 7.21
C TYR A 349 -6.48 -15.77 6.16
N ARG A 350 -6.55 -15.20 4.96
CA ARG A 350 -7.28 -15.78 3.84
C ARG A 350 -6.38 -15.89 2.62
N ASP A 351 -6.55 -16.98 1.90
CA ASP A 351 -5.89 -17.20 0.62
C ASP A 351 -6.31 -16.09 -0.35
N ARG A 352 -5.38 -15.16 -0.63
CA ARG A 352 -5.62 -14.07 -1.57
C ARG A 352 -5.39 -14.48 -3.02
N THR A 353 -5.09 -15.76 -3.27
CA THR A 353 -4.85 -16.30 -4.62
C THR A 353 -6.12 -16.70 -5.36
N THR A 354 -7.30 -16.37 -4.80
CA THR A 354 -8.62 -16.56 -5.43
C THR A 354 -8.75 -15.82 -6.77
N ILE A 355 -7.94 -14.79 -7.02
CA ILE A 355 -7.84 -14.14 -8.35
C ILE A 355 -7.49 -15.15 -9.45
N PHE A 356 -6.73 -16.19 -9.11
CA PHE A 356 -6.34 -17.25 -10.03
C PHE A 356 -7.24 -18.49 -9.98
N SER A 357 -8.41 -18.41 -9.35
CA SER A 357 -9.35 -19.54 -9.21
C SER A 357 -10.23 -19.77 -10.46
N LEU A 358 -9.65 -19.64 -11.65
CA LEU A 358 -10.35 -19.95 -12.90
C LEU A 358 -10.63 -21.47 -12.96
N SER A 359 -11.89 -21.83 -13.28
CA SER A 359 -12.36 -23.22 -13.28
C SER A 359 -11.68 -24.07 -14.35
N LYS A 360 -11.36 -23.49 -15.52
CA LYS A 360 -10.68 -24.19 -16.62
C LYS A 360 -9.17 -24.08 -16.46
N LYS A 361 -8.48 -25.23 -16.35
CA LYS A 361 -7.02 -25.31 -16.14
C LYS A 361 -6.21 -24.59 -17.23
N TRP A 362 -6.54 -24.78 -18.50
CA TRP A 362 -5.81 -24.18 -19.62
C TRP A 362 -5.89 -22.64 -19.62
N LEU A 363 -7.04 -22.06 -19.30
CA LEU A 363 -7.20 -20.61 -19.13
C LEU A 363 -6.31 -20.10 -17.99
N ARG A 364 -6.29 -20.81 -16.86
CA ARG A 364 -5.47 -20.44 -15.71
C ARG A 364 -3.98 -20.43 -16.03
N TYR A 365 -3.47 -21.48 -16.69
CA TYR A 365 -2.07 -21.54 -17.10
C TYR A 365 -1.74 -20.53 -18.20
N GLY A 366 -2.66 -20.29 -19.13
CA GLY A 366 -2.54 -19.22 -20.12
C GLY A 366 -2.40 -17.84 -19.48
N CYS A 367 -3.20 -17.54 -18.45
CA CYS A 367 -3.07 -16.30 -17.68
C CYS A 367 -1.70 -16.20 -16.99
N TYR A 368 -1.20 -17.28 -16.37
CA TYR A 368 0.13 -17.28 -15.77
C TYR A 368 1.22 -16.99 -16.81
N PHE A 369 1.16 -17.67 -17.96
CA PHE A 369 2.13 -17.48 -19.03
C PHE A 369 2.13 -16.04 -19.55
N ILE A 370 0.96 -15.45 -19.77
CA ILE A 370 0.82 -14.05 -20.22
C ILE A 370 1.41 -13.10 -19.19
N ILE A 371 1.13 -13.28 -17.89
CA ILE A 371 1.67 -12.42 -16.84
C ILE A 371 3.19 -12.56 -16.75
N ILE A 372 3.72 -13.78 -16.79
CA ILE A 372 5.17 -14.03 -16.76
C ILE A 372 5.85 -13.38 -17.97
N LEU A 373 5.31 -13.60 -19.17
CA LEU A 373 5.84 -13.00 -20.39
C LEU A 373 5.82 -11.47 -20.29
N TRP A 374 4.74 -10.87 -19.78
CA TRP A 374 4.64 -9.43 -19.59
C TRP A 374 5.69 -8.89 -18.61
N ILE A 375 5.90 -9.58 -17.47
CA ILE A 375 6.96 -9.25 -16.51
C ILE A 375 8.33 -9.30 -17.19
N VAL A 376 8.63 -10.39 -17.91
CA VAL A 376 9.93 -10.56 -18.58
C VAL A 376 10.17 -9.49 -19.63
N LEU A 377 9.17 -9.18 -20.46
CA LEU A 377 9.28 -8.14 -21.49
C LEU A 377 9.51 -6.75 -20.89
N ILE A 378 8.75 -6.37 -19.86
CA ILE A 378 8.91 -5.07 -19.20
C ILE A 378 10.26 -4.99 -18.48
N TYR A 379 10.66 -6.05 -17.78
CA TYR A 379 11.96 -6.10 -17.11
C TYR A 379 13.11 -5.99 -18.12
N TRP A 380 13.10 -6.79 -19.18
CA TRP A 380 14.13 -6.75 -20.22
C TRP A 380 14.23 -5.36 -20.84
N PHE A 381 13.09 -4.75 -21.13
CA PHE A 381 13.03 -3.41 -21.70
C PHE A 381 13.61 -2.35 -20.75
N GLN A 382 13.18 -2.34 -19.48
CA GLN A 382 13.67 -1.37 -18.49
C GLN A 382 15.20 -1.45 -18.33
N ASN A 383 15.75 -2.66 -18.30
CA ASN A 383 17.20 -2.85 -18.21
C ASN A 383 17.94 -2.46 -19.50
N SER A 384 17.36 -2.74 -20.66
CA SER A 384 18.05 -2.52 -21.95
C SER A 384 17.99 -1.06 -22.41
N ILE A 385 16.91 -0.34 -22.08
CA ILE A 385 16.61 0.98 -22.65
C ILE A 385 16.69 2.08 -21.61
N VAL A 386 16.06 1.90 -20.43
CA VAL A 386 16.11 2.91 -19.36
C VAL A 386 17.46 2.85 -18.62
N GLY A 387 18.17 1.72 -18.70
CA GLY A 387 19.49 1.55 -18.10
C GLY A 387 19.49 1.63 -16.57
N GLN A 388 18.32 1.54 -15.93
CA GLN A 388 18.16 1.62 -14.48
C GLN A 388 17.27 0.49 -13.96
N THR A 389 17.76 -0.23 -12.95
CA THR A 389 16.91 -1.06 -12.11
C THR A 389 16.32 -0.18 -11.00
N SER A 390 15.00 -0.03 -11.00
CA SER A 390 14.27 0.67 -9.94
C SER A 390 14.34 -0.11 -8.62
N SER A 391 15.02 0.46 -7.62
CA SER A 391 14.94 -0.04 -6.24
C SER A 391 13.51 0.05 -5.72
N PHE A 392 13.13 -0.74 -4.71
CA PHE A 392 11.87 -0.47 -4.01
C PHE A 392 11.87 0.95 -3.45
N ILE A 393 10.77 1.67 -3.64
CA ILE A 393 10.61 3.08 -3.23
C ILE A 393 10.77 3.21 -1.73
N TYR A 394 10.33 2.21 -0.98
CA TYR A 394 10.49 2.16 0.46
C TYR A 394 11.97 2.29 0.92
N PHE A 395 12.94 1.85 0.12
CA PHE A 395 14.37 1.96 0.46
C PHE A 395 14.95 3.35 0.21
N GLN A 396 14.18 4.27 -0.37
CA GLN A 396 14.59 5.66 -0.62
C GLN A 396 14.25 6.59 0.57
N PHE A 397 13.53 6.11 1.57
CA PHE A 397 13.09 6.87 2.74
C PHE A 397 13.89 6.56 4.00
#